data_AF-A0A438JYY8-F1
#
_entry.id   AF-A0A438JYY8-F1
#
_cell.length_a   1.000
_cell.length_b   1.000
_cell.length_c   1.000
_cell.angle_alpha   90.00
_cell.angle_beta   90.00
_cell.angle_gamma   90.00
#
_symmetry.space_group_name_H-M   'P 1'
#
loop_
_entity.id
_entity.type
_entity.pdbx_description
1 polymer ?
#
loop_
_entity_poly.entity_id
_entity_poly.type
_entity_poly.pdbx_seq_one_letter_code
_entity_poly.pdbx_strand_id
1 'polypeptide(L)'
;MRDQFHRLLLLLLLSLLSLLSFGSITQAKSVIEPCSSSDSCNSLLSYLLPWDSKLSEIASRFQVNISDILAANSMDPTRPSSASQIIPAKSLVKVPILCPCVDGIRRSLSTTYTVKAADTMDLISEGFGGLVSADQIRSVNGGKGAGYGQSLVIPLPCTCFGNTNNGATAVYMSYVVQRGESLGSIGARYRTTVTDLAAVNGLGQLVIDPGDILAIPIPACSSANLRWYNESLIVANGSYALTANNCIRCSCTPTHLNLQCFPSGIMVACNRLQCKASHLFIGDVVVTKTPAGCNITTCVYRGHGGRKIFRSLVNSSHVNCSGNESYWETSPMASPSPETMFPSISLSPSPSPFSAPSPFSVFGAGTASDSRSNQTFNSSSGVFLSLSISCFSLLILQLVTLFILK
;
A
#
# COMPACT_ATOMS: atom_id res chain seq x y z
N MET A 1 -27.01 -25.59 -53.50
CA MET A 1 -25.57 -25.25 -53.27
C MET A 1 -25.37 -23.91 -52.56
N ARG A 2 -25.88 -22.78 -53.06
CA ARG A 2 -25.65 -21.43 -52.47
C ARG A 2 -26.04 -21.31 -50.97
N ASP A 3 -27.17 -21.90 -50.58
CA ASP A 3 -27.70 -21.84 -49.20
C ASP A 3 -26.88 -22.69 -48.20
N GLN A 4 -26.40 -23.86 -48.63
CA GLN A 4 -25.47 -24.71 -47.86
C GLN A 4 -24.15 -23.96 -47.55
N PHE A 5 -23.64 -23.20 -48.52
CA PHE A 5 -22.40 -22.43 -48.36
C PHE A 5 -22.55 -21.28 -47.33
N HIS A 6 -23.71 -20.61 -47.28
CA HIS A 6 -23.99 -19.60 -46.26
C HIS A 6 -24.12 -20.20 -44.86
N ARG A 7 -24.77 -21.36 -44.70
CA ARG A 7 -24.83 -22.05 -43.40
C ARG A 7 -23.45 -22.46 -42.89
N LEU A 8 -22.60 -23.00 -43.77
CA LEU A 8 -21.22 -23.38 -43.42
C LEU A 8 -20.38 -22.16 -43.01
N LEU A 9 -20.49 -21.04 -43.75
CA LEU A 9 -19.77 -19.80 -43.44
C LEU A 9 -20.25 -19.18 -42.12
N LEU A 10 -21.55 -19.21 -41.83
CA LEU A 10 -22.12 -18.72 -40.57
C LEU A 10 -21.66 -19.56 -39.38
N LEU A 11 -21.61 -20.89 -39.51
CA LEU A 11 -21.09 -21.79 -38.48
C LEU A 11 -19.60 -21.58 -38.23
N LEU A 12 -18.80 -21.36 -39.29
CA LEU A 12 -17.39 -20.99 -39.16
C LEU A 12 -17.21 -19.66 -38.40
N LEU A 13 -17.97 -18.62 -38.76
CA LEU A 13 -17.96 -17.34 -38.04
C LEU A 13 -18.36 -17.49 -36.56
N LEU A 14 -19.42 -18.25 -36.26
CA LEU A 14 -19.86 -18.52 -34.88
C LEU A 14 -18.80 -19.31 -34.09
N SER A 15 -18.10 -20.25 -34.73
CA SER A 15 -16.98 -20.98 -34.10
C SER A 15 -15.75 -20.10 -33.87
N LEU A 16 -15.51 -19.12 -34.75
CA LEU A 16 -14.41 -18.16 -34.59
C LEU A 16 -14.73 -17.15 -33.47
N LEU A 17 -15.99 -16.69 -33.38
CA LEU A 17 -16.46 -15.85 -32.27
C LEU A 17 -16.42 -16.60 -30.93
N SER A 18 -16.77 -17.89 -30.89
CA SER A 18 -16.69 -18.66 -29.65
C SER A 18 -15.23 -18.89 -29.23
N LEU A 19 -14.33 -19.22 -30.16
CA LEU A 19 -12.88 -19.29 -29.90
C LEU A 19 -12.29 -17.95 -29.41
N LEU A 20 -12.76 -16.81 -29.92
CA LEU A 20 -12.38 -15.48 -29.44
C LEU A 20 -12.96 -15.14 -28.05
N SER A 21 -14.00 -15.84 -27.59
CA SER A 21 -14.61 -15.66 -26.27
C SER A 21 -13.97 -16.50 -25.16
N PHE A 22 -13.21 -17.55 -25.51
CA PHE A 22 -12.43 -18.34 -24.55
C PHE A 22 -11.11 -17.66 -24.20
N GLY A 23 -11.19 -16.51 -23.51
CA GLY A 23 -10.05 -16.00 -22.75
C GLY A 23 -9.63 -17.05 -21.72
N SER A 24 -8.37 -17.48 -21.76
CA SER A 24 -7.85 -18.42 -20.76
C SER A 24 -7.96 -17.80 -19.37
N ILE A 25 -8.79 -18.38 -18.51
CA ILE A 25 -8.90 -17.98 -17.10
C ILE A 25 -7.66 -18.52 -16.37
N THR A 26 -6.54 -17.81 -16.51
CA THR A 26 -5.33 -18.04 -15.72
C THR A 26 -5.62 -17.60 -14.30
N GLN A 27 -5.61 -18.54 -13.35
CA GLN A 27 -5.76 -18.22 -11.94
C GLN A 27 -4.54 -17.41 -11.49
N ALA A 28 -4.75 -16.14 -11.12
CA ALA A 28 -3.71 -15.28 -10.59
C ALA A 28 -3.06 -15.90 -9.36
N LYS A 29 -1.73 -16.06 -9.40
CA LYS A 29 -0.91 -16.52 -8.28
C LYS A 29 -0.75 -15.34 -7.31
N SER A 30 -0.73 -15.60 -6.01
CA SER A 30 -0.42 -14.58 -5.01
C SER A 30 0.49 -15.13 -3.92
N VAL A 31 1.38 -14.28 -3.41
CA VAL A 31 2.23 -14.63 -2.26
C VAL A 31 1.41 -14.59 -0.98
N ILE A 32 1.53 -15.64 -0.18
CA ILE A 32 0.92 -15.78 1.14
C ILE A 32 2.05 -15.99 2.15
N GLU A 33 2.29 -15.01 3.02
CA GLU A 33 3.21 -15.17 4.14
C GLU A 33 2.45 -15.76 5.34
N PRO A 34 2.83 -16.97 5.83
CA PRO A 34 2.31 -17.52 7.06
C PRO A 34 2.92 -16.78 8.28
N CYS A 35 2.14 -16.63 9.34
CA CYS A 35 2.56 -15.95 10.55
C CYS A 35 1.99 -16.62 11.80
N SER A 36 2.72 -16.56 12.91
CA SER A 36 2.36 -17.19 14.19
C SER A 36 2.29 -16.21 15.36
N SER A 37 2.88 -15.03 15.21
CA SER A 37 2.90 -13.93 16.17
C SER A 37 1.77 -12.93 15.88
N SER A 38 1.26 -12.28 16.93
CA SER A 38 0.27 -11.20 16.83
C SER A 38 0.92 -9.84 16.47
N ASP A 39 2.03 -9.86 15.74
CA ASP A 39 2.78 -8.68 15.35
C ASP A 39 2.23 -8.05 14.07
N SER A 40 2.68 -6.84 13.76
CA SER A 40 2.33 -6.15 12.53
C SER A 40 3.52 -5.38 11.98
N CYS A 41 3.57 -5.22 10.66
CA CYS A 41 4.55 -4.40 9.97
C CYS A 41 3.87 -3.37 9.07
N ASN A 42 4.64 -2.38 8.60
CA ASN A 42 4.21 -1.52 7.51
C ASN A 42 4.51 -2.22 6.17
N SER A 43 3.48 -2.41 5.35
CA SER A 43 3.58 -2.93 3.99
C SER A 43 3.09 -1.85 3.01
N LEU A 44 3.44 -1.99 1.74
CA LEU A 44 2.94 -1.15 0.66
C LEU A 44 2.00 -1.96 -0.25
N LEU A 45 1.06 -1.26 -0.90
CA LEU A 45 0.30 -1.75 -2.04
C LEU A 45 0.67 -0.92 -3.26
N SER A 46 0.81 -1.54 -4.42
CA SER A 46 0.91 -0.85 -5.70
C SER A 46 -0.48 -0.76 -6.33
N TYR A 47 -1.22 0.27 -5.99
CA TYR A 47 -2.57 0.48 -6.50
C TYR A 47 -2.51 0.99 -7.95
N LEU A 48 -2.96 0.15 -8.88
CA LEU A 48 -3.20 0.54 -10.27
C LEU A 48 -4.57 1.20 -10.37
N LEU A 49 -4.61 2.48 -10.76
CA LEU A 49 -5.88 3.22 -10.88
C LEU A 49 -6.72 2.67 -12.04
N PRO A 50 -7.96 2.21 -11.81
CA PRO A 50 -8.83 1.78 -12.91
C PRO A 50 -9.41 2.98 -13.69
N TRP A 51 -9.60 4.11 -13.00
CA TRP A 51 -10.11 5.38 -13.55
C TRP A 51 -9.42 6.60 -12.91
N ASP A 52 -9.49 7.75 -13.56
CA ASP A 52 -8.99 9.04 -13.07
C ASP A 52 -9.57 9.35 -11.69
N SER A 53 -8.70 9.52 -10.69
CA SER A 53 -9.10 9.65 -9.28
C SER A 53 -8.33 10.77 -8.58
N LYS A 54 -8.96 11.49 -7.65
CA LYS A 54 -8.24 12.42 -6.77
C LYS A 54 -7.46 11.66 -5.71
N LEU A 55 -6.32 12.20 -5.27
CA LEU A 55 -5.54 11.58 -4.20
C LEU A 55 -6.35 11.39 -2.89
N SER A 56 -7.25 12.32 -2.57
CA SER A 56 -8.19 12.21 -1.45
C SER A 56 -9.22 11.08 -1.59
N GLU A 57 -9.63 10.75 -2.81
CA GLU A 57 -10.55 9.64 -3.09
C GLU A 57 -9.84 8.29 -2.93
N ILE A 58 -8.56 8.21 -3.31
CA ILE A 58 -7.70 7.04 -3.06
C ILE A 58 -7.49 6.87 -1.54
N ALA A 59 -7.13 7.93 -0.83
CA ALA A 59 -6.97 7.91 0.63
C ALA A 59 -8.25 7.41 1.34
N SER A 60 -9.41 7.93 0.94
CA SER A 60 -10.72 7.52 1.45
C SER A 60 -11.06 6.06 1.13
N ARG A 61 -10.79 5.59 -0.10
CA ARG A 61 -11.02 4.20 -0.52
C ARG A 61 -10.23 3.18 0.29
N PHE A 62 -8.97 3.47 0.61
CA PHE A 62 -8.12 2.59 1.41
C PHE A 62 -8.22 2.83 2.92
N GLN A 63 -8.87 3.92 3.34
CA GLN A 63 -9.02 4.35 4.74
C GLN A 63 -7.68 4.67 5.41
N VAL A 64 -6.80 5.37 4.67
CA VAL A 64 -5.46 5.78 5.10
C VAL A 64 -5.31 7.30 5.08
N ASN A 65 -4.33 7.86 5.81
CA ASN A 65 -4.11 9.31 5.75
C ASN A 65 -3.50 9.70 4.39
N ILE A 66 -3.97 10.82 3.85
CA ILE A 66 -3.45 11.35 2.59
C ILE A 66 -1.96 11.71 2.68
N SER A 67 -1.50 12.16 3.85
CA SER A 67 -0.09 12.43 4.14
C SER A 67 0.80 11.20 3.98
N ASP A 68 0.28 10.00 4.29
CA ASP A 68 1.03 8.75 4.22
C ASP A 68 1.15 8.29 2.76
N ILE A 69 0.11 8.50 1.94
CA ILE A 69 0.20 8.29 0.48
C ILE A 69 1.19 9.28 -0.15
N LEU A 70 1.13 10.57 0.20
CA LEU A 70 2.10 11.57 -0.27
C LEU A 70 3.54 11.15 0.09
N ALA A 71 3.73 10.66 1.32
CA ALA A 71 5.00 10.15 1.84
C ALA A 71 5.52 8.93 1.07
N ALA A 72 4.66 7.94 0.84
CA ALA A 72 4.99 6.72 0.08
C ALA A 72 5.40 7.02 -1.37
N ASN A 73 4.86 8.10 -1.98
CA ASN A 73 5.08 8.46 -3.39
C ASN A 73 6.06 9.65 -3.59
N SER A 74 6.73 10.13 -2.53
CA SER A 74 7.62 11.30 -2.57
C SER A 74 6.98 12.58 -3.13
N MET A 75 5.68 12.76 -2.91
CA MET A 75 4.96 13.98 -3.28
C MET A 75 5.08 15.03 -2.18
N ASP A 76 5.21 16.31 -2.52
CA ASP A 76 5.38 17.38 -1.52
C ASP A 76 4.07 17.64 -0.74
N PRO A 77 4.06 17.49 0.60
CA PRO A 77 2.87 17.73 1.42
C PRO A 77 2.60 19.22 1.68
N THR A 78 3.54 20.12 1.36
CA THR A 78 3.38 21.57 1.57
C THR A 78 2.63 22.25 0.42
N ARG A 79 2.56 21.61 -0.75
CA ARG A 79 1.86 22.14 -1.94
C ARG A 79 0.34 22.08 -1.73
N PRO A 80 -0.39 23.20 -1.79
CA PRO A 80 -1.80 23.28 -1.36
C PRO A 80 -2.78 22.48 -2.22
N SER A 81 -2.38 22.03 -3.41
CA SER A 81 -3.18 21.19 -4.31
C SER A 81 -2.83 19.70 -4.30
N SER A 82 -1.85 19.26 -3.50
CA SER A 82 -1.45 17.84 -3.46
C SER A 82 -2.60 16.90 -3.05
N ALA A 83 -3.56 17.39 -2.24
CA ALA A 83 -4.73 16.62 -1.84
C ALA A 83 -5.82 16.48 -2.93
N SER A 84 -5.97 17.51 -3.75
CA SER A 84 -6.97 17.60 -4.82
C SER A 84 -6.42 17.23 -6.20
N GLN A 85 -5.14 16.87 -6.29
CA GLN A 85 -4.48 16.40 -7.50
C GLN A 85 -5.21 15.18 -8.07
N ILE A 86 -5.62 15.29 -9.34
CA ILE A 86 -6.14 14.18 -10.12
C ILE A 86 -4.95 13.36 -10.63
N ILE A 87 -5.00 12.06 -10.39
CA ILE A 87 -4.05 11.08 -10.90
C ILE A 87 -4.78 10.30 -12.02
N PRO A 88 -4.22 10.23 -13.24
CA PRO A 88 -4.91 9.60 -14.37
C PRO A 88 -4.96 8.07 -14.23
N ALA A 89 -5.95 7.46 -14.88
CA ALA A 89 -6.12 6.02 -14.98
C ALA A 89 -4.83 5.32 -15.45
N LYS A 90 -4.63 4.08 -14.99
CA LYS A 90 -3.43 3.24 -15.20
C LYS A 90 -2.14 3.78 -14.57
N SER A 91 -2.19 4.89 -13.83
CA SER A 91 -1.09 5.26 -12.94
C SER A 91 -0.96 4.27 -11.79
N LEU A 92 0.26 4.11 -11.28
CA LEU A 92 0.54 3.36 -10.06
C LEU A 92 0.73 4.32 -8.88
N VAL A 93 0.02 4.08 -7.79
CA VAL A 93 0.17 4.81 -6.52
C VAL A 93 0.55 3.83 -5.42
N LYS A 94 1.65 4.12 -4.71
CA LYS A 94 2.02 3.37 -3.50
C LYS A 94 1.08 3.75 -2.36
N VAL A 95 0.36 2.78 -1.81
CA VAL A 95 -0.54 3.00 -0.65
C VAL A 95 0.05 2.25 0.56
N PRO A 96 0.44 2.95 1.65
CA PRO A 96 0.91 2.29 2.85
C PRO A 96 -0.24 1.69 3.64
N ILE A 97 -0.04 0.47 4.14
CA ILE A 97 -1.02 -0.27 4.95
C ILE A 97 -0.33 -0.93 6.15
N LEU A 98 -1.09 -1.16 7.21
CA LEU A 98 -0.67 -2.03 8.29
C LEU A 98 -0.92 -3.50 7.89
N CYS A 99 0.08 -4.34 8.12
CA CYS A 99 0.04 -5.77 7.81
C CYS A 99 0.07 -6.63 9.09
N PRO A 100 -1.08 -6.81 9.76
CA PRO A 100 -1.19 -7.70 10.92
C PRO A 100 -1.17 -9.17 10.49
N CYS A 101 -0.85 -10.05 11.45
CA CYS A 101 -1.18 -11.47 11.32
C CYS A 101 -2.65 -11.71 11.63
N VAL A 102 -3.40 -12.33 10.70
CA VAL A 102 -4.82 -12.68 10.88
C VAL A 102 -5.08 -14.09 10.37
N ASP A 103 -5.62 -14.95 11.23
CA ASP A 103 -5.89 -16.37 10.92
C ASP A 103 -4.66 -17.16 10.43
N GLY A 104 -3.49 -16.83 10.97
CA GLY A 104 -2.21 -17.46 10.62
C GLY A 104 -1.57 -16.97 9.32
N ILE A 105 -2.15 -15.94 8.68
CA ILE A 105 -1.68 -15.38 7.40
C ILE A 105 -1.54 -13.85 7.51
N ARG A 106 -0.51 -13.28 6.86
CA ARG A 106 -0.40 -11.84 6.68
C ARG A 106 -1.47 -11.31 5.71
N ARG A 107 -2.38 -10.48 6.21
CA ARG A 107 -3.38 -9.78 5.38
C ARG A 107 -3.94 -8.57 6.12
N SER A 108 -4.25 -7.51 5.39
CA SER A 108 -4.87 -6.31 5.95
C SER A 108 -6.39 -6.39 5.81
N LEU A 109 -7.10 -6.40 6.94
CA LEU A 109 -8.57 -6.41 7.02
C LEU A 109 -9.15 -5.09 7.55
N SER A 110 -8.33 -4.03 7.66
CA SER A 110 -8.77 -2.74 8.19
C SER A 110 -9.64 -1.95 7.21
N THR A 111 -9.47 -2.16 5.91
CA THR A 111 -10.21 -1.43 4.88
C THR A 111 -11.61 -2.00 4.70
N THR A 112 -12.61 -1.13 4.80
CA THR A 112 -14.03 -1.43 4.57
C THR A 112 -14.61 -0.61 3.42
N TYR A 113 -15.57 -1.18 2.69
CA TYR A 113 -16.22 -0.56 1.55
C TYR A 113 -17.73 -0.68 1.65
N THR A 114 -18.44 0.45 1.59
CA THR A 114 -19.91 0.48 1.53
C THR A 114 -20.38 0.32 0.08
N VAL A 115 -21.10 -0.76 -0.20
CA VAL A 115 -21.66 -1.10 -1.51
C VAL A 115 -22.64 -0.02 -1.98
N LYS A 116 -22.41 0.52 -3.18
CA LYS A 116 -23.23 1.55 -3.82
C LYS A 116 -24.27 0.93 -4.75
N ALA A 117 -25.15 1.77 -5.29
CA ALA A 117 -26.13 1.32 -6.27
C ALA A 117 -25.42 0.83 -7.54
N ALA A 118 -25.86 -0.32 -8.07
CA ALA A 118 -25.28 -1.02 -9.23
C ALA A 118 -23.84 -1.57 -9.06
N ASP A 119 -23.25 -1.52 -7.86
CA ASP A 119 -21.99 -2.23 -7.59
C ASP A 119 -22.18 -3.76 -7.69
N THR A 120 -21.27 -4.44 -8.38
CA THR A 120 -21.11 -5.90 -8.34
C THR A 120 -19.82 -6.27 -7.61
N MET A 121 -19.67 -7.52 -7.18
CA MET A 121 -18.44 -7.94 -6.48
C MET A 121 -17.20 -7.81 -7.38
N ASP A 122 -17.36 -8.00 -8.69
CA ASP A 122 -16.31 -7.85 -9.69
C ASP A 122 -15.94 -6.38 -9.93
N LEU A 123 -16.93 -5.47 -10.00
CA LEU A 123 -16.68 -4.02 -10.10
C LEU A 123 -16.02 -3.46 -8.83
N ILE A 124 -16.35 -3.99 -7.65
CA ILE A 124 -15.68 -3.65 -6.40
C ILE A 124 -14.22 -4.12 -6.43
N SER A 125 -13.98 -5.37 -6.85
CA SER A 125 -12.63 -5.96 -7.01
C SER A 125 -11.77 -5.17 -8.02
N GLU A 126 -12.33 -4.83 -9.19
CA GLU A 126 -11.69 -3.95 -10.18
C GLU A 126 -11.39 -2.57 -9.58
N GLY A 127 -12.33 -2.02 -8.79
CA GLY A 127 -12.16 -0.76 -8.06
C GLY A 127 -11.06 -0.75 -6.99
N PHE A 128 -10.47 -1.89 -6.66
CA PHE A 128 -9.24 -2.02 -5.85
C PHE A 128 -8.00 -2.35 -6.69
N GLY A 129 -8.05 -2.15 -8.01
CA GLY A 129 -6.91 -2.26 -8.91
C GLY A 129 -6.41 -3.69 -9.12
N GLY A 130 -7.26 -4.69 -8.91
CA GLY A 130 -6.88 -6.11 -9.00
C GLY A 130 -6.11 -6.65 -7.79
N LEU A 131 -5.91 -5.85 -6.73
CA LEU A 131 -5.21 -6.29 -5.51
C LEU A 131 -5.97 -7.38 -4.73
N VAL A 132 -7.26 -7.57 -5.01
CA VAL A 132 -8.12 -8.57 -4.33
C VAL A 132 -9.22 -9.01 -5.29
N SER A 133 -9.53 -10.31 -5.32
CA SER A 133 -10.56 -10.88 -6.19
C SER A 133 -11.97 -10.81 -5.56
N ALA A 134 -12.99 -10.88 -6.41
CA ALA A 134 -14.39 -10.95 -5.97
C ALA A 134 -14.66 -12.10 -4.99
N ASP A 135 -14.06 -13.28 -5.21
CA ASP A 135 -14.21 -14.44 -4.33
C ASP A 135 -13.46 -14.27 -2.99
N GLN A 136 -12.31 -13.60 -2.98
CA GLN A 136 -11.63 -13.24 -1.73
C GLN A 136 -12.48 -12.28 -0.88
N ILE A 137 -13.08 -11.24 -1.49
CA ILE A 137 -14.02 -10.36 -0.77
C ILE A 137 -15.22 -11.18 -0.26
N ARG A 138 -15.84 -12.02 -1.12
CA ARG A 138 -17.02 -12.82 -0.75
C ARG A 138 -16.72 -13.78 0.42
N SER A 139 -15.57 -14.46 0.40
CA SER A 139 -15.18 -15.44 1.44
C SER A 139 -15.02 -14.80 2.82
N VAL A 140 -14.34 -13.65 2.92
CA VAL A 140 -14.16 -12.93 4.19
C VAL A 140 -15.45 -12.31 4.70
N ASN A 141 -16.39 -11.99 3.81
CA ASN A 141 -17.72 -11.45 4.18
C ASN A 141 -18.81 -12.52 4.33
N GLY A 142 -18.43 -13.76 4.66
CA GLY A 142 -19.36 -14.84 5.01
C GLY A 142 -20.24 -15.30 3.84
N GLY A 143 -19.71 -15.28 2.62
CA GLY A 143 -20.44 -15.73 1.41
C GLY A 143 -21.40 -14.71 0.81
N LYS A 144 -21.61 -13.55 1.48
CA LYS A 144 -22.63 -12.57 1.08
C LYS A 144 -22.31 -11.88 -0.25
N GLY A 145 -23.34 -11.62 -1.05
CA GLY A 145 -23.24 -10.81 -2.26
C GLY A 145 -23.03 -9.32 -1.99
N ALA A 146 -22.96 -8.53 -3.04
CA ALA A 146 -22.90 -7.07 -2.97
C ALA A 146 -24.31 -6.48 -2.80
N GLY A 147 -24.85 -6.51 -1.58
CA GLY A 147 -26.13 -5.85 -1.26
C GLY A 147 -25.96 -4.34 -1.09
N TYR A 148 -26.83 -3.52 -1.68
CA TYR A 148 -26.78 -2.05 -1.53
C TYR A 148 -26.72 -1.62 -0.05
N GLY A 149 -25.80 -0.71 0.29
CA GLY A 149 -25.60 -0.20 1.64
C GLY A 149 -24.86 -1.17 2.59
N GLN A 150 -24.55 -2.39 2.16
CA GLN A 150 -23.76 -3.33 2.93
C GLN A 150 -22.31 -2.83 3.07
N SER A 151 -21.74 -2.92 4.27
CA SER A 151 -20.30 -2.76 4.47
C SER A 151 -19.59 -4.09 4.24
N LEU A 152 -18.59 -4.09 3.37
CA LEU A 152 -17.73 -5.23 3.06
C LEU A 152 -16.32 -4.98 3.60
N VAL A 153 -15.74 -5.96 4.29
CA VAL A 153 -14.31 -6.00 4.59
C VAL A 153 -13.54 -6.33 3.32
N ILE A 154 -12.51 -5.57 2.99
CA ILE A 154 -11.70 -5.74 1.78
C ILE A 154 -10.35 -6.36 2.20
N PRO A 155 -10.12 -7.67 1.96
CA PRO A 155 -8.89 -8.33 2.39
C PRO A 155 -7.73 -8.02 1.44
N LEU A 156 -6.92 -7.04 1.81
CA LEU A 156 -5.79 -6.59 1.00
C LEU A 156 -4.55 -7.48 1.30
N PRO A 157 -3.86 -8.00 0.27
CA PRO A 157 -2.66 -8.81 0.44
C PRO A 157 -1.52 -7.95 0.96
N CYS A 158 -0.71 -8.49 1.85
CA CYS A 158 0.46 -7.80 2.38
C CYS A 158 1.49 -8.81 2.87
N THR A 159 2.75 -8.39 2.94
CA THR A 159 3.85 -9.21 3.47
C THR A 159 4.82 -8.34 4.24
N CYS A 160 5.61 -8.97 5.10
CA CYS A 160 6.55 -8.36 6.02
C CYS A 160 7.94 -8.99 5.89
N PHE A 161 8.04 -10.33 5.90
CA PHE A 161 9.29 -11.10 5.98
C PHE A 161 10.34 -10.48 6.94
N GLY A 162 9.88 -10.02 8.12
CA GLY A 162 10.73 -9.37 9.13
C GLY A 162 11.32 -8.00 8.75
N ASN A 163 10.86 -7.38 7.65
CA ASN A 163 11.42 -6.17 7.04
C ASN A 163 12.89 -6.32 6.60
N THR A 164 13.30 -7.53 6.19
CA THR A 164 14.66 -7.83 5.70
C THR A 164 14.61 -8.66 4.43
N ASN A 165 15.46 -8.31 3.45
CA ASN A 165 15.79 -9.15 2.30
C ASN A 165 17.31 -9.35 2.25
N ASN A 166 17.79 -10.59 2.23
CA ASN A 166 19.21 -10.95 2.24
C ASN A 166 20.06 -10.22 3.32
N GLY A 167 19.48 -9.92 4.49
CA GLY A 167 20.13 -9.19 5.58
C GLY A 167 20.16 -7.66 5.44
N ALA A 168 19.64 -7.10 4.34
CA ALA A 168 19.41 -5.67 4.17
C ALA A 168 17.97 -5.31 4.53
N THR A 169 17.73 -4.10 5.07
CA THR A 169 16.37 -3.64 5.39
C THR A 169 15.54 -3.47 4.12
N ALA A 170 14.31 -3.97 4.14
CA ALA A 170 13.36 -3.90 3.03
C ALA A 170 11.93 -3.64 3.53
N VAL A 171 11.12 -2.99 2.70
CA VAL A 171 9.67 -2.91 2.86
C VAL A 171 9.03 -3.63 1.68
N TYR A 172 8.10 -4.54 1.95
CA TYR A 172 7.46 -5.30 0.89
C TYR A 172 6.27 -4.56 0.30
N MET A 173 6.12 -4.67 -1.02
CA MET A 173 5.01 -4.06 -1.75
C MET A 173 4.26 -5.12 -2.56
N SER A 174 2.96 -5.27 -2.31
CA SER A 174 2.10 -6.12 -3.14
C SER A 174 1.84 -5.45 -4.50
N TYR A 175 2.18 -6.14 -5.58
CA TYR A 175 2.18 -5.62 -6.95
C TYR A 175 1.44 -6.55 -7.91
N VAL A 176 0.43 -6.02 -8.61
CA VAL A 176 -0.30 -6.76 -9.65
C VAL A 176 0.48 -6.67 -10.97
N VAL A 177 0.89 -7.81 -11.50
CA VAL A 177 1.66 -7.92 -12.76
C VAL A 177 0.83 -7.43 -13.93
N GLN A 178 1.36 -6.49 -14.72
CA GLN A 178 0.65 -5.93 -15.87
C GLN A 178 0.98 -6.67 -17.17
N ARG A 179 0.10 -6.54 -18.17
CA ARG A 179 0.28 -7.17 -19.48
C ARG A 179 1.58 -6.68 -20.14
N GLY A 180 2.46 -7.62 -20.47
CA GLY A 180 3.74 -7.37 -21.13
C GLY A 180 4.92 -7.10 -20.18
N GLU A 181 4.72 -7.18 -18.86
CA GLU A 181 5.82 -7.12 -17.90
C GLU A 181 6.51 -8.48 -17.71
N SER A 182 7.74 -8.42 -17.20
CA SER A 182 8.57 -9.58 -16.84
C SER A 182 9.23 -9.34 -15.48
N LEU A 183 9.73 -10.40 -14.84
CA LEU A 183 10.52 -10.27 -13.61
C LEU A 183 11.72 -9.33 -13.79
N GLY A 184 12.34 -9.31 -14.98
CA GLY A 184 13.45 -8.41 -15.30
C GLY A 184 13.03 -6.93 -15.33
N SER A 185 11.91 -6.60 -15.99
CA SER A 185 11.41 -5.21 -16.05
C SER A 185 10.89 -4.72 -14.70
N ILE A 186 10.25 -5.60 -13.91
CA ILE A 186 9.78 -5.30 -12.56
C ILE A 186 10.97 -5.09 -11.62
N GLY A 187 11.97 -5.98 -11.65
CA GLY A 187 13.19 -5.87 -10.85
C GLY A 187 13.95 -4.57 -11.12
N ALA A 188 14.15 -4.24 -12.40
CA ALA A 188 14.78 -2.98 -12.81
C ALA A 188 14.01 -1.74 -12.31
N ARG A 189 12.66 -1.74 -12.39
CA ARG A 189 11.83 -0.63 -11.91
C ARG A 189 11.96 -0.40 -10.39
N TYR A 190 12.04 -1.48 -9.61
CA TYR A 190 12.00 -1.42 -8.14
C TYR A 190 13.37 -1.63 -7.45
N ARG A 191 14.47 -1.65 -8.21
CA ARG A 191 15.84 -1.85 -7.71
C ARG A 191 16.01 -3.17 -6.94
N THR A 192 15.43 -4.24 -7.47
CA THR A 192 15.56 -5.60 -6.95
C THR A 192 15.95 -6.57 -8.08
N THR A 193 16.41 -7.77 -7.73
CA THR A 193 16.91 -8.75 -8.72
C THR A 193 15.83 -9.77 -9.10
N VAL A 194 15.97 -10.40 -10.27
CA VAL A 194 15.10 -11.51 -10.70
C VAL A 194 15.19 -12.68 -9.72
N THR A 195 16.37 -12.92 -9.15
CA THR A 195 16.61 -13.94 -8.12
C THR A 195 15.90 -13.63 -6.80
N ASP A 196 15.93 -12.37 -6.33
CA ASP A 196 15.21 -11.97 -5.12
C ASP A 196 13.70 -12.05 -5.31
N LEU A 197 13.21 -11.58 -6.46
CA LEU A 197 11.79 -11.71 -6.81
C LEU A 197 11.37 -13.17 -6.84
N ALA A 198 12.11 -14.05 -7.52
CA ALA A 198 11.77 -15.47 -7.57
C ALA A 198 11.79 -16.13 -6.17
N ALA A 199 12.79 -15.81 -5.34
CA ALA A 199 12.92 -16.36 -4.00
C ALA A 199 11.79 -15.90 -3.05
N VAL A 200 11.55 -14.59 -2.96
CA VAL A 200 10.49 -13.99 -2.12
C VAL A 200 9.10 -14.49 -2.51
N ASN A 201 8.89 -14.71 -3.81
CA ASN A 201 7.58 -15.10 -4.35
C ASN A 201 7.40 -16.62 -4.51
N GLY A 202 8.38 -17.43 -4.08
CA GLY A 202 8.33 -18.89 -4.17
C GLY A 202 8.20 -19.43 -5.61
N LEU A 203 8.71 -18.69 -6.61
CA LEU A 203 8.50 -19.00 -8.01
C LEU A 203 9.38 -20.17 -8.46
N GLY A 204 8.78 -21.35 -8.65
CA GLY A 204 9.46 -22.53 -9.19
C GLY A 204 9.91 -22.39 -10.66
N GLN A 205 9.39 -21.38 -11.38
CA GLN A 205 9.82 -21.00 -12.73
C GLN A 205 9.81 -19.47 -12.84
N LEU A 206 10.68 -18.89 -13.67
CA LEU A 206 10.79 -17.44 -13.88
C LEU A 206 9.70 -16.87 -14.80
N VAL A 207 8.48 -17.42 -14.72
CA VAL A 207 7.32 -17.05 -15.53
C VAL A 207 6.26 -16.44 -14.61
N ILE A 208 5.76 -15.28 -15.00
CA ILE A 208 4.69 -14.54 -14.32
C ILE A 208 3.59 -14.24 -15.34
N ASP A 209 2.34 -14.30 -14.90
CA ASP A 209 1.18 -14.07 -15.74
C ASP A 209 0.51 -12.72 -15.38
N PRO A 210 -0.11 -12.01 -16.33
CA PRO A 210 -0.83 -10.77 -16.02
C PRO A 210 -1.95 -11.03 -15.00
N GLY A 211 -1.95 -10.26 -13.91
CA GLY A 211 -2.84 -10.46 -12.77
C GLY A 211 -2.20 -11.17 -11.57
N ASP A 212 -1.04 -11.82 -11.72
CA ASP A 212 -0.28 -12.37 -10.59
C ASP A 212 0.06 -11.25 -9.57
N ILE A 213 -0.07 -11.53 -8.28
CA ILE A 213 0.22 -10.59 -7.19
C ILE A 213 1.56 -10.95 -6.54
N LEU A 214 2.58 -10.19 -6.88
CA LEU A 214 3.94 -10.37 -6.37
C LEU A 214 4.19 -9.54 -5.11
N ALA A 215 4.92 -10.10 -4.15
CA ALA A 215 5.58 -9.38 -3.09
C ALA A 215 6.94 -8.85 -3.60
N ILE A 216 7.04 -7.53 -3.79
CA ILE A 216 8.26 -6.87 -4.27
C ILE A 216 9.07 -6.38 -3.05
N PRO A 217 10.29 -6.88 -2.79
CA PRO A 217 11.15 -6.33 -1.75
C PRO A 217 11.71 -4.98 -2.20
N ILE A 218 11.16 -3.88 -1.68
CA ILE A 218 11.70 -2.54 -1.91
C ILE A 218 12.83 -2.32 -0.91
N PRO A 219 14.08 -2.05 -1.33
CA PRO A 219 15.16 -1.67 -0.42
C PRO A 219 14.73 -0.50 0.47
N ALA A 220 15.14 -0.47 1.73
CA ALA A 220 14.66 0.54 2.68
C ALA A 220 15.78 1.07 3.57
N CYS A 221 15.60 2.30 4.03
CA CYS A 221 16.44 2.94 5.03
C CYS A 221 15.84 2.68 6.42
N SER A 222 16.68 2.36 7.42
CA SER A 222 16.27 2.26 8.82
C SER A 222 16.90 3.40 9.65
N SER A 223 16.17 3.94 10.63
CA SER A 223 16.77 4.83 11.63
C SER A 223 17.79 4.09 12.49
N ALA A 224 18.93 4.73 12.77
CA ALA A 224 19.91 4.23 13.72
C ALA A 224 19.40 4.40 15.16
N ASN A 225 18.76 3.37 15.69
CA ASN A 225 18.12 3.40 17.00
C ASN A 225 19.09 3.68 18.17
N LEU A 226 18.52 4.14 19.28
CA LEU A 226 19.21 4.18 20.56
C LEU A 226 19.08 2.80 21.21
N ARG A 227 20.12 2.35 21.94
CA ARG A 227 20.16 1.01 22.59
C ARG A 227 18.99 0.70 23.54
N TRP A 228 18.18 1.70 23.90
CA TRP A 228 17.05 1.61 24.84
C TRP A 228 15.68 1.88 24.18
N TYR A 229 15.63 2.17 22.88
CA TYR A 229 14.41 2.49 22.15
C TYR A 229 14.40 1.73 20.81
N ASN A 230 13.56 0.71 20.70
CA ASN A 230 13.62 -0.30 19.64
C ASN A 230 12.68 -0.05 18.45
N GLU A 231 11.98 1.09 18.42
CA GLU A 231 11.10 1.45 17.30
C GLU A 231 11.93 2.08 16.17
N SER A 232 12.42 1.23 15.25
CA SER A 232 13.05 1.70 14.01
C SER A 232 12.01 2.33 13.09
N LEU A 233 12.26 3.57 12.68
CA LEU A 233 11.59 4.14 11.51
C LEU A 233 12.20 3.52 10.26
N ILE A 234 11.42 2.70 9.55
CA ILE A 234 11.78 2.12 8.25
C ILE A 234 11.07 2.90 7.15
N VAL A 235 11.82 3.33 6.13
CA VAL A 235 11.33 4.13 5.00
C VAL A 235 11.80 3.51 3.70
N ALA A 236 10.88 3.24 2.78
CA ALA A 236 11.18 2.60 1.50
C ALA A 236 12.00 3.52 0.57
N ASN A 237 12.83 2.93 -0.30
CA ASN A 237 13.63 3.64 -1.30
C ASN A 237 12.75 4.57 -2.16
N GLY A 238 13.14 5.84 -2.24
CA GLY A 238 12.40 6.84 -2.99
C GLY A 238 11.06 7.21 -2.37
N SER A 239 10.92 7.05 -1.05
CA SER A 239 9.82 7.59 -0.25
C SER A 239 10.37 8.43 0.92
N TYR A 240 9.48 9.13 1.60
CA TYR A 240 9.76 9.69 2.93
C TYR A 240 8.75 9.16 3.95
N ALA A 241 8.93 9.54 5.22
CA ALA A 241 7.96 9.36 6.29
C ALA A 241 7.85 10.65 7.11
N LEU A 242 6.65 10.92 7.65
CA LEU A 242 6.42 11.97 8.64
C LEU A 242 6.37 11.33 10.03
N THR A 243 7.07 11.91 11.00
CA THR A 243 7.17 11.37 12.35
C THR A 243 7.18 12.49 13.39
N ALA A 244 7.03 12.14 14.68
CA ALA A 244 6.88 13.07 15.79
C ALA A 244 5.73 14.10 15.56
N ASN A 245 4.52 13.62 15.26
CA ASN A 245 3.33 14.42 14.92
C ASN A 245 3.57 15.38 13.73
N ASN A 246 4.03 14.82 12.61
CA ASN A 246 4.36 15.55 11.37
C ASN A 246 5.43 16.64 11.52
N CYS A 247 6.22 16.62 12.60
CA CYS A 247 7.28 17.59 12.83
C CYS A 247 8.57 17.27 12.07
N ILE A 248 8.94 15.99 12.00
CA ILE A 248 10.17 15.54 11.31
C ILE A 248 9.78 14.81 10.04
N ARG A 249 10.44 15.15 8.93
CA ARG A 249 10.36 14.43 7.66
C ARG A 249 11.66 13.66 7.47
N CYS A 250 11.57 12.35 7.30
CA CYS A 250 12.72 11.49 7.03
C CYS A 250 12.61 10.88 5.63
N SER A 251 13.50 11.24 4.71
CA SER A 251 13.58 10.72 3.34
C SER A 251 14.59 9.57 3.23
N CYS A 252 14.30 8.58 2.38
CA CYS A 252 15.21 7.49 2.08
C CYS A 252 15.86 7.71 0.70
N THR A 253 17.15 8.04 0.72
CA THR A 253 17.92 8.37 -0.50
C THR A 253 18.10 7.15 -1.42
N PRO A 254 17.70 7.22 -2.71
CA PRO A 254 17.72 6.03 -3.58
C PRO A 254 19.08 5.40 -3.85
N THR A 255 20.16 6.18 -3.79
CA THR A 255 21.52 5.79 -4.19
C THR A 255 22.28 5.05 -3.09
N HIS A 256 22.20 5.53 -1.84
CA HIS A 256 23.03 5.03 -0.74
C HIS A 256 22.20 4.41 0.41
N LEU A 257 20.86 4.39 0.30
CA LEU A 257 19.94 3.90 1.34
C LEU A 257 20.21 4.55 2.72
N ASN A 258 20.59 5.83 2.71
CA ASN A 258 20.77 6.62 3.92
C ASN A 258 19.46 7.37 4.26
N LEU A 259 19.05 7.29 5.53
CA LEU A 259 17.90 8.00 6.06
C LEU A 259 18.30 9.44 6.43
N GLN A 260 17.85 10.42 5.66
CA GLN A 260 18.08 11.83 5.96
C GLN A 260 16.82 12.40 6.61
N CYS A 261 16.95 13.07 7.76
CA CYS A 261 15.82 13.62 8.51
C CYS A 261 15.98 15.12 8.75
N PHE A 262 14.92 15.87 8.48
CA PHE A 262 14.86 17.33 8.55
C PHE A 262 13.55 17.79 9.24
N PRO A 263 13.43 19.06 9.67
CA PRO A 263 12.15 19.66 10.01
C PRO A 263 11.21 19.58 8.79
N SER A 264 9.93 19.25 9.01
CA SER A 264 9.00 18.97 7.91
C SER A 264 8.54 20.19 7.10
N GLY A 265 8.69 21.41 7.64
CA GLY A 265 8.12 22.64 7.09
C GLY A 265 6.58 22.73 7.21
N ILE A 266 5.93 21.76 7.83
CA ILE A 266 4.47 21.74 8.04
C ILE A 266 4.13 22.64 9.26
N MET A 267 2.92 23.21 9.30
CA MET A 267 2.45 24.27 10.21
C MET A 267 2.51 24.00 11.75
N VAL A 268 3.18 22.94 12.21
CA VAL A 268 3.37 22.63 13.64
C VAL A 268 4.74 23.13 14.10
N ALA A 269 4.78 23.99 15.13
CA ALA A 269 6.03 24.51 15.69
C ALA A 269 6.92 23.40 16.29
N CYS A 270 7.97 23.03 15.55
CA CYS A 270 8.93 22.01 15.92
C CYS A 270 9.93 22.48 16.97
N ASN A 271 9.62 22.25 18.24
CA ASN A 271 10.46 22.70 19.35
C ASN A 271 11.57 21.69 19.72
N ARG A 272 12.73 22.22 20.16
CA ARG A 272 13.88 21.47 20.75
C ARG A 272 14.63 20.54 19.78
N LEU A 273 14.76 20.91 18.50
CA LEU A 273 15.49 20.11 17.51
C LEU A 273 17.03 20.16 17.65
N GLN A 274 17.58 21.14 18.37
CA GLN A 274 19.03 21.31 18.54
C GLN A 274 19.70 20.12 19.26
N CYS A 275 20.80 19.62 18.71
CA CYS A 275 21.65 18.60 19.33
C CYS A 275 22.39 19.15 20.56
N LYS A 276 22.47 18.34 21.62
CA LYS A 276 23.16 18.72 22.87
C LYS A 276 24.63 19.08 22.58
N ALA A 277 25.14 20.10 23.28
CA ALA A 277 26.52 20.58 23.18
C ALA A 277 26.94 21.02 21.76
N SER A 278 26.01 21.52 20.95
CA SER A 278 26.28 22.04 19.60
C SER A 278 25.28 23.11 19.20
N HIS A 279 25.59 23.89 18.16
CA HIS A 279 24.64 24.80 17.50
C HIS A 279 23.84 24.12 16.38
N LEU A 280 23.99 22.81 16.20
CA LEU A 280 23.41 22.06 15.08
C LEU A 280 21.99 21.57 15.40
N PHE A 281 21.09 21.72 14.45
CA PHE A 281 19.72 21.21 14.45
C PHE A 281 19.62 19.94 13.59
N ILE A 282 18.55 19.16 13.77
CA ILE A 282 18.34 17.91 13.02
C ILE A 282 18.41 18.18 11.51
N GLY A 283 19.33 17.50 10.83
CA GLY A 283 19.60 17.68 9.40
C GLY A 283 20.86 18.49 9.10
N ASP A 284 21.35 19.31 10.04
CA ASP A 284 22.55 20.12 9.83
C ASP A 284 23.81 19.25 9.75
N VAL A 285 24.67 19.58 8.77
CA VAL A 285 25.95 18.92 8.48
C VAL A 285 27.08 19.96 8.51
N VAL A 286 28.12 19.71 9.31
CA VAL A 286 29.37 20.49 9.30
C VAL A 286 30.49 19.62 8.75
N VAL A 287 31.19 20.11 7.73
CA VAL A 287 32.32 19.43 7.10
C VAL A 287 33.61 20.19 7.40
N THR A 288 34.49 19.58 8.19
CA THR A 288 35.83 20.09 8.52
C THR A 288 36.86 19.37 7.66
N LYS A 289 37.48 20.11 6.73
CA LYS A 289 38.58 19.58 5.91
C LYS A 289 39.84 19.40 6.78
N THR A 290 40.51 18.27 6.60
CA THR A 290 41.79 17.91 7.23
C THR A 290 42.80 17.49 6.15
N PRO A 291 44.11 17.45 6.44
CA PRO A 291 45.10 17.01 5.46
C PRO A 291 44.91 15.56 4.95
N ALA A 292 44.14 14.74 5.67
CA ALA A 292 43.88 13.33 5.34
C ALA A 292 42.46 13.06 4.81
N GLY A 293 41.63 14.09 4.61
CA GLY A 293 40.24 13.95 4.16
C GLY A 293 39.28 14.94 4.84
N CYS A 294 38.04 14.54 5.08
CA CYS A 294 36.99 15.35 5.69
C CYS A 294 36.41 14.68 6.94
N ASN A 295 36.39 15.39 8.06
CA ASN A 295 35.58 15.03 9.22
C ASN A 295 34.21 15.68 9.07
N ILE A 296 33.15 14.87 9.15
CA ILE A 296 31.77 15.32 9.02
C ILE A 296 31.07 15.14 10.36
N THR A 297 30.46 16.20 10.87
CA THR A 297 29.62 16.17 12.08
C THR A 297 28.19 16.49 11.69
N THR A 298 27.28 15.55 11.93
CA THR A 298 25.85 15.68 11.59
C THR A 298 24.98 15.56 12.83
N CYS A 299 23.99 16.44 12.99
CA CYS A 299 22.95 16.25 14.00
C CYS A 299 21.84 15.36 13.43
N VAL A 300 21.80 14.09 13.85
CA VAL A 300 20.83 13.11 13.34
C VAL A 300 19.64 12.92 14.27
N TYR A 301 18.47 12.69 13.67
CA TYR A 301 17.26 12.22 14.35
C TYR A 301 17.45 10.78 14.88
N ARG A 302 16.87 10.47 16.05
CA ARG A 302 17.03 9.19 16.76
C ARG A 302 15.70 8.64 17.33
N GLY A 303 14.58 8.98 16.71
CA GLY A 303 13.24 8.60 17.17
C GLY A 303 12.54 9.67 18.02
N HIS A 304 11.35 9.36 18.52
CA HIS A 304 10.58 10.22 19.42
C HIS A 304 9.87 9.42 20.51
N GLY A 305 9.53 10.06 21.62
CA GLY A 305 8.82 9.41 22.73
C GLY A 305 7.89 10.40 23.40
N GLY A 306 6.58 10.16 23.28
CA GLY A 306 5.56 11.15 23.63
C GLY A 306 5.81 12.48 22.90
N ARG A 307 5.96 13.58 23.66
CA ARG A 307 6.27 14.92 23.14
C ARG A 307 7.77 15.26 23.04
N LYS A 308 8.67 14.27 23.17
CA LYS A 308 10.14 14.49 23.12
C LYS A 308 10.74 13.91 21.83
N ILE A 309 11.58 14.70 21.17
CA ILE A 309 12.37 14.27 20.01
C ILE A 309 13.80 13.90 20.47
N PHE A 310 14.24 12.71 20.08
CA PHE A 310 15.59 12.23 20.34
C PHE A 310 16.49 12.56 19.16
N ARG A 311 17.70 13.05 19.45
CA ARG A 311 18.71 13.42 18.47
C ARG A 311 20.10 13.36 19.10
N SER A 312 21.12 13.23 18.27
CA SER A 312 22.51 13.11 18.69
C SER A 312 23.44 13.56 17.59
N LEU A 313 24.62 14.05 17.94
CA LEU A 313 25.72 14.22 16.99
C LEU A 313 26.26 12.85 16.55
N VAL A 314 26.58 12.74 15.27
CA VAL A 314 27.34 11.64 14.68
C VAL A 314 28.53 12.26 13.96
N ASN A 315 29.72 11.73 14.23
CA ASN A 315 30.94 12.10 13.55
C ASN A 315 31.35 10.96 12.61
N SER A 316 31.59 11.25 11.34
CA SER A 316 32.24 10.35 10.38
C SER A 316 33.49 10.99 9.79
N SER A 317 34.35 10.19 9.17
CA SER A 317 35.50 10.68 8.41
C SER A 317 35.53 10.01 7.03
N HIS A 318 35.85 10.80 6.01
CA HIS A 318 35.84 10.39 4.61
C HIS A 318 37.14 10.83 3.93
N VAL A 319 37.78 9.93 3.17
CA VAL A 319 39.08 10.19 2.52
C VAL A 319 38.95 11.24 1.41
N ASN A 320 37.81 11.26 0.69
CA ASN A 320 37.55 12.24 -0.37
C ASN A 320 36.48 13.26 0.05
N CYS A 321 36.81 14.54 -0.14
CA CYS A 321 35.95 15.68 0.16
C CYS A 321 35.16 16.14 -1.09
N SER A 322 34.45 15.23 -1.77
CA SER A 322 33.62 15.59 -2.93
C SER A 322 32.47 16.49 -2.54
N GLY A 323 32.61 17.80 -2.76
CA GLY A 323 31.61 18.80 -2.39
C GLY A 323 30.32 18.82 -3.22
N ASN A 324 29.99 17.74 -3.93
CA ASN A 324 28.94 17.75 -4.97
C ASN A 324 28.07 16.47 -5.05
N GLU A 325 28.09 15.58 -4.06
CA GLU A 325 27.23 14.39 -4.04
C GLU A 325 26.14 14.47 -2.94
N SER A 326 24.93 14.89 -3.32
CA SER A 326 23.65 14.55 -2.64
C SER A 326 23.44 14.88 -1.15
N TYR A 327 24.31 15.65 -0.51
CA TYR A 327 24.15 16.08 0.90
C TYR A 327 23.31 17.36 1.10
N TRP A 328 22.77 17.96 0.03
CA TRP A 328 22.17 19.29 0.06
C TRP A 328 20.84 19.37 -0.72
N GLU A 329 19.78 18.79 -0.17
CA GLU A 329 18.47 19.46 -0.25
C GLU A 329 18.43 20.46 0.91
N THR A 330 18.55 21.74 0.58
CA THR A 330 18.60 22.84 1.55
C THR A 330 17.34 22.87 2.41
N SER A 331 17.51 22.96 3.73
CA SER A 331 16.42 23.17 4.69
C SER A 331 15.48 24.30 4.25
N PRO A 332 14.19 24.03 4.01
CA PRO A 332 13.22 25.11 3.86
C PRO A 332 13.03 25.77 5.23
N MET A 333 13.18 27.10 5.24
CA MET A 333 12.96 28.02 6.37
C MET A 333 14.04 28.05 7.46
N ALA A 334 14.65 29.23 7.61
CA ALA A 334 15.30 29.63 8.86
C ALA A 334 14.25 29.71 9.99
N SER A 335 14.64 29.33 11.21
CA SER A 335 13.77 29.42 12.39
C SER A 335 13.40 30.88 12.69
N PRO A 336 12.12 31.21 12.93
CA PRO A 336 11.77 32.53 13.43
C PRO A 336 12.30 32.71 14.86
N SER A 337 12.96 33.85 15.10
CA SER A 337 13.39 34.27 16.43
C SER A 337 12.19 34.62 17.33
N PRO A 338 12.33 34.51 18.66
CA PRO A 338 11.22 34.73 19.57
C PRO A 338 11.00 36.23 19.85
N GLU A 339 10.24 36.91 19.00
CA GLU A 339 9.73 38.26 19.29
C GLU A 339 8.23 38.25 19.62
N THR A 340 7.97 38.59 20.89
CA THR A 340 6.82 39.32 21.42
C THR A 340 5.41 39.01 20.87
N MET A 341 4.67 38.18 21.62
CA MET A 341 3.21 38.04 21.51
C MET A 341 2.48 39.39 21.51
N PHE A 342 1.64 39.62 20.51
CA PHE A 342 0.44 40.46 20.62
C PHE A 342 -0.81 39.58 20.42
N PRO A 343 -1.77 39.56 21.35
CA PRO A 343 -2.98 38.75 21.20
C PRO A 343 -4.00 39.45 20.29
N SER A 344 -4.10 39.01 19.04
CA SER A 344 -5.22 39.36 18.17
C SER A 344 -6.48 38.62 18.60
N ILE A 345 -7.45 39.37 19.14
CA ILE A 345 -8.76 38.84 19.54
C ILE A 345 -9.54 38.46 18.28
N SER A 346 -9.65 37.15 18.02
CA SER A 346 -10.54 36.60 17.00
C SER A 346 -11.89 36.26 17.65
N LEU A 347 -12.95 36.93 17.22
CA LEU A 347 -14.33 36.63 17.62
C LEU A 347 -14.79 35.32 16.97
N SER A 348 -15.38 34.43 17.77
CA SER A 348 -15.96 33.18 17.28
C SER A 348 -17.12 33.43 16.30
N PRO A 349 -17.25 32.65 15.21
CA PRO A 349 -18.43 32.72 14.35
C PRO A 349 -19.67 32.21 15.09
N SER A 350 -20.81 32.88 14.84
CA SER A 350 -22.09 32.64 15.52
C SER A 350 -22.74 31.31 15.09
N PRO A 351 -23.39 30.55 15.99
CA PRO A 351 -24.11 29.33 15.62
C PRO A 351 -25.39 29.63 14.82
N SER A 352 -25.63 28.85 13.77
CA SER A 352 -26.90 28.85 13.02
C SER A 352 -28.04 28.23 13.83
N PRO A 353 -29.30 28.69 13.63
CA PRO A 353 -30.40 28.38 14.54
C PRO A 353 -30.95 26.95 14.38
N PHE A 354 -31.20 26.29 15.52
CA PHE A 354 -32.03 25.09 15.61
C PHE A 354 -33.52 25.41 15.43
N SER A 355 -34.29 24.45 14.94
CA SER A 355 -35.76 24.49 14.92
C SER A 355 -36.36 23.24 15.57
N ALA A 356 -37.29 23.44 16.51
CA ALA A 356 -38.12 22.47 17.22
C ALA A 356 -39.24 23.26 17.96
N PRO A 357 -40.26 22.65 18.58
CA PRO A 357 -40.68 21.22 18.64
C PRO A 357 -41.94 21.00 17.73
N SER A 358 -42.95 20.13 17.94
CA SER A 358 -43.34 19.16 18.99
C SER A 358 -44.04 17.90 18.38
N PRO A 359 -45.08 17.25 18.97
CA PRO A 359 -44.83 15.97 19.65
C PRO A 359 -45.68 14.78 19.15
N PHE A 360 -45.35 13.56 19.59
CA PHE A 360 -46.27 12.66 20.30
C PHE A 360 -45.50 11.44 20.88
N SER A 361 -45.95 10.96 22.03
CA SER A 361 -45.38 9.87 22.83
C SER A 361 -46.22 8.60 22.76
N VAL A 362 -45.63 7.40 22.98
CA VAL A 362 -46.17 6.34 23.88
C VAL A 362 -45.04 5.34 24.24
N PHE A 363 -45.16 4.75 25.44
CA PHE A 363 -44.26 3.79 26.09
C PHE A 363 -44.22 2.38 25.45
N GLY A 364 -43.14 1.64 25.72
CA GLY A 364 -43.08 0.18 25.63
C GLY A 364 -41.79 -0.39 26.25
N ALA A 365 -41.91 -1.22 27.28
CA ALA A 365 -40.78 -1.83 28.00
C ALA A 365 -40.65 -3.34 27.70
N GLY A 366 -39.47 -3.95 27.90
CA GLY A 366 -39.37 -5.42 27.93
C GLY A 366 -38.00 -6.05 27.74
N THR A 367 -37.34 -6.40 28.86
CA THR A 367 -36.61 -7.66 29.14
C THR A 367 -35.48 -8.20 28.24
N ALA A 368 -34.46 -8.75 28.91
CA ALA A 368 -33.32 -9.45 28.32
C ALA A 368 -33.62 -10.90 27.89
N SER A 369 -32.76 -11.47 27.05
CA SER A 369 -32.43 -12.90 27.12
C SER A 369 -31.02 -13.20 26.57
N ASP A 370 -30.38 -14.16 27.24
CA ASP A 370 -29.05 -14.71 26.96
C ASP A 370 -29.16 -15.85 25.93
N SER A 371 -28.15 -16.09 25.10
CA SER A 371 -27.93 -17.41 24.47
C SER A 371 -26.54 -17.58 23.85
N ARG A 372 -25.70 -18.32 24.57
CA ARG A 372 -24.60 -19.10 23.98
C ARG A 372 -25.12 -20.02 22.86
N SER A 373 -24.33 -20.20 21.80
CA SER A 373 -24.28 -21.47 21.08
C SER A 373 -22.85 -21.80 20.67
N ASN A 374 -22.39 -23.01 21.06
CA ASN A 374 -21.17 -23.62 20.52
C ASN A 374 -21.46 -24.14 19.12
N GLN A 375 -20.57 -23.92 18.15
CA GLN A 375 -20.37 -24.88 17.06
C GLN A 375 -18.88 -25.07 16.76
N THR A 376 -18.38 -26.22 17.15
CA THR A 376 -17.17 -26.86 16.61
C THR A 376 -17.44 -27.33 15.18
N PHE A 377 -16.52 -27.09 14.25
CA PHE A 377 -16.50 -27.81 12.97
C PHE A 377 -15.10 -28.28 12.58
N ASN A 378 -15.02 -29.52 12.11
CA ASN A 378 -13.79 -30.20 11.71
C ASN A 378 -13.16 -29.54 10.46
N SER A 379 -11.84 -29.36 10.50
CA SER A 379 -11.02 -29.11 9.32
C SER A 379 -10.71 -30.41 8.58
N SER A 380 -11.52 -30.76 7.58
CA SER A 380 -11.18 -31.80 6.62
C SER A 380 -10.40 -31.22 5.43
N SER A 381 -9.15 -31.67 5.28
CA SER A 381 -8.29 -31.31 4.15
C SER A 381 -8.87 -31.84 2.82
N GLY A 382 -9.44 -30.93 2.01
CA GLY A 382 -10.02 -31.26 0.71
C GLY A 382 -9.06 -31.01 -0.45
N VAL A 383 -8.40 -32.06 -0.96
CA VAL A 383 -7.69 -32.01 -2.24
C VAL A 383 -8.73 -32.06 -3.37
N PHE A 384 -8.99 -30.91 -4.03
CA PHE A 384 -9.90 -30.86 -5.17
C PHE A 384 -9.21 -31.32 -6.46
N LEU A 385 -9.35 -32.62 -6.76
CA LEU A 385 -9.22 -33.16 -8.12
C LEU A 385 -10.52 -32.86 -8.90
N SER A 386 -10.57 -31.75 -9.62
CA SER A 386 -11.62 -31.49 -10.62
C SER A 386 -11.12 -31.82 -12.02
N LEU A 387 -11.76 -32.80 -12.68
CA LEU A 387 -11.52 -33.06 -14.10
C LEU A 387 -11.95 -31.84 -14.93
N SER A 388 -11.17 -31.52 -15.95
CA SER A 388 -11.37 -30.31 -16.76
C SER A 388 -12.69 -30.33 -17.53
N ILE A 389 -13.51 -29.30 -17.29
CA ILE A 389 -14.75 -29.02 -18.04
C ILE A 389 -14.49 -28.94 -19.55
N SER A 390 -13.28 -28.51 -19.94
CA SER A 390 -12.78 -28.47 -21.32
C SER A 390 -12.85 -29.82 -22.05
N CYS A 391 -12.73 -30.95 -21.35
CA CYS A 391 -12.78 -32.27 -21.98
C CYS A 391 -14.20 -32.68 -22.38
N PHE A 392 -15.20 -32.29 -21.58
CA PHE A 392 -16.61 -32.57 -21.86
C PHE A 392 -17.16 -31.74 -23.03
N SER A 393 -16.75 -30.48 -23.14
CA SER A 393 -17.23 -29.58 -24.19
C SER A 393 -16.67 -29.91 -25.58
N LEU A 394 -15.41 -30.38 -25.69
CA LEU A 394 -14.88 -30.91 -26.96
C LEU A 394 -15.60 -32.19 -27.41
N LEU A 395 -15.97 -33.08 -26.47
CA LEU A 395 -16.67 -34.33 -26.80
C LEU A 395 -18.07 -34.04 -27.39
N ILE A 396 -18.78 -33.08 -26.80
CA ILE A 396 -20.10 -32.64 -27.29
C ILE A 396 -19.98 -32.00 -28.69
N LEU A 397 -18.94 -31.19 -28.94
CA LEU A 397 -18.72 -30.56 -30.25
C LEU A 397 -18.39 -31.60 -31.35
N GLN A 398 -17.66 -32.66 -31.02
CA GLN A 398 -17.43 -33.78 -31.94
C GLN A 398 -18.71 -34.59 -32.21
N LEU A 399 -19.53 -34.85 -31.18
CA LEU A 399 -20.80 -35.56 -31.36
C LEU A 399 -21.80 -34.76 -32.21
N VAL A 400 -21.89 -33.43 -32.02
CA VAL A 400 -22.77 -32.56 -32.81
C VAL A 400 -22.30 -32.44 -34.26
N THR A 401 -20.99 -32.38 -34.52
CA THR A 401 -20.48 -32.34 -35.90
C THR A 401 -20.67 -33.67 -36.64
N LEU A 402 -20.50 -34.82 -35.97
CA LEU A 402 -20.84 -36.13 -36.56
C LEU A 402 -22.33 -36.31 -36.86
N PHE A 403 -23.24 -35.67 -36.10
CA PHE A 403 -24.68 -35.77 -36.33
C PHE A 403 -25.21 -34.89 -37.48
N ILE A 404 -24.40 -33.92 -37.96
CA ILE A 404 -24.76 -32.99 -39.04
C ILE A 404 -24.12 -33.41 -40.38
N LEU A 405 -23.14 -34.31 -40.36
CA LEU A 405 -22.45 -34.87 -41.53
C LEU A 405 -23.07 -36.18 -42.06
N LYS A 406 -24.31 -36.49 -41.65
CA LYS A 406 -25.04 -37.71 -42.02
C LYS A 406 -26.48 -37.38 -42.42
#